data_AF-J9EBF7-F1
#
_entry.id   AF-J9EBF7-F1
#
_cell.length_a   1.000
_cell.length_b   1.000
_cell.length_c   1.000
_cell.angle_alpha   90.00
_cell.angle_beta   90.00
_cell.angle_gamma   90.00
#
_symmetry.space_group_name_H-M   'P 1'
#
loop_
_entity.id
_entity.type
_entity.pdbx_description
1 polymer ?
#
loop_
_entity_poly.entity_id
_entity_poly.type
_entity_poly.pdbx_seq_one_letter_code
_entity_poly.pdbx_strand_id
1 'polypeptide(L)' 'IVIISRLAKRWNVPIIAHLSGDDTLADKTIFSTLGTVALTSAIEMARATFTYLKLNNWKM' A
#
# COMPACT_ATOMS: atom_id res chain seq x y z
N ILE A 1 -2.19 12.18 -1.82
CA ILE A 1 -0.78 11.90 -1.42
C ILE A 1 0.20 11.86 -2.60
N VAL A 2 -0.20 11.33 -3.77
CA VAL A 2 0.63 11.13 -4.98
C VAL A 2 1.51 12.33 -5.39
N ILE A 3 0.95 13.54 -5.44
CA ILE A 3 1.70 14.74 -5.86
C ILE A 3 2.74 15.12 -4.79
N ILE A 4 2.36 15.04 -3.51
CA ILE A 4 3.20 15.39 -2.37
C ILE A 4 4.36 14.38 -2.23
N SER A 5 4.10 13.08 -2.41
CA SER A 5 5.12 12.04 -2.34
C SER A 5 6.14 12.13 -3.49
N ARG A 6 5.72 12.52 -4.70
CA ARG A 6 6.65 12.81 -5.81
C ARG A 6 7.53 14.03 -5.52
N LEU A 7 6.97 15.04 -4.86
CA LEU A 7 7.69 16.26 -4.55
C LEU A 7 8.68 16.06 -3.39
N ALA A 8 8.29 15.34 -2.35
CA ALA A 8 9.13 15.03 -1.18
C ALA A 8 10.39 14.25 -1.53
N LYS A 9 10.36 13.42 -2.58
CA LYS A 9 11.55 12.75 -3.15
C LYS A 9 12.65 13.73 -3.54
N ARG A 10 12.31 14.93 -4.04
CA ARG A 10 13.30 15.94 -4.47
C ARG A 10 14.12 16.51 -3.32
N TRP A 11 13.56 16.55 -2.12
CA TRP A 11 14.23 17.02 -0.91
C TRP A 11 14.63 15.89 0.04
N ASN A 12 14.53 14.64 -0.43
CA ASN A 12 14.83 13.44 0.36
C ASN A 12 14.07 13.38 1.70
N VAL A 13 12.85 13.92 1.73
CA VAL A 13 12.02 13.94 2.94
C VAL A 13 11.20 12.66 3.00
N PRO A 14 11.31 11.85 4.08
CA PRO A 14 10.48 10.67 4.26
C PRO A 14 9.04 11.05 4.61
N ILE A 15 8.07 10.36 4.01
CA ILE A 15 6.65 10.53 4.32
C ILE A 15 6.07 9.19 4.74
N ILE A 16 5.36 9.17 5.85
CA ILE A 16 4.58 8.01 6.30
C ILE A 16 3.11 8.32 6.09
N ALA A 17 2.46 7.62 5.18
CA ALA A 17 1.03 7.75 4.95
C ALA A 17 0.26 6.66 5.69
N HIS A 18 -0.65 7.08 6.57
CA HIS A 18 -1.41 6.20 7.46
C HIS A 18 -2.75 5.74 6.86
N LEU A 19 -3.36 6.55 5.98
CA LEU A 19 -4.72 6.29 5.45
C LEU A 19 -4.77 6.04 3.95
N SER A 20 -3.67 6.27 3.22
CA SER A 20 -3.66 6.05 1.77
C SER A 20 -3.23 4.61 1.47
N GLY A 21 -4.22 3.73 1.29
CA GLY A 21 -4.05 2.34 0.86
C GLY A 21 -4.15 2.14 -0.66
N ASP A 22 -3.86 3.17 -1.46
CA ASP A 22 -3.83 3.05 -2.91
C ASP A 22 -2.60 2.23 -3.33
N ASP A 23 -2.82 1.10 -3.98
CA ASP A 23 -1.77 0.15 -4.37
C ASP A 23 -0.76 0.77 -5.36
N THR A 24 -1.14 1.84 -6.08
CA THR A 24 -0.20 2.56 -6.95
C THR A 24 0.94 3.22 -6.18
N LEU A 25 0.78 3.45 -4.87
CA LEU A 25 1.80 4.01 -3.97
C LEU A 25 2.85 2.97 -3.54
N ALA A 26 2.65 1.70 -3.85
CA ALA A 26 3.62 0.64 -3.58
C ALA A 26 4.85 0.72 -4.50
N ASP A 27 4.75 1.43 -5.63
CA ASP A 27 5.86 1.59 -6.58
C ASP A 27 6.99 2.48 -6.00
N LYS A 28 8.04 1.83 -5.50
CA LYS A 28 9.22 2.48 -4.93
C LYS A 28 10.13 3.15 -5.97
N THR A 29 9.96 2.88 -7.26
CA THR A 29 10.72 3.59 -8.31
C THR A 29 10.24 5.04 -8.43
N ILE A 30 8.92 5.24 -8.27
CA ILE A 30 8.26 6.55 -8.32
C ILE A 30 8.23 7.21 -6.94
N PHE A 31 7.91 6.45 -5.88
CA PHE A 31 7.68 6.96 -4.52
C PHE A 31 8.72 6.44 -3.50
N SER A 32 10.01 6.64 -3.79
CA SER A 32 11.11 6.06 -3.01
C SER A 32 11.18 6.53 -1.55
N THR A 33 10.65 7.72 -1.22
CA THR A 33 10.64 8.25 0.15
C THR A 33 9.31 8.04 0.88
N LEU A 34 8.35 7.34 0.26
CA LEU A 34 7.03 7.09 0.82
C LEU A 34 6.98 5.71 1.50
N GLY A 35 6.66 5.70 2.79
CA GLY A 35 6.20 4.52 3.52
C GLY A 35 4.68 4.58 3.72
N THR A 36 4.00 3.43 3.63
CA THR A 36 2.55 3.33 3.85
C THR A 36 2.28 2.29 4.93
N VAL A 37 1.42 2.63 5.90
CA VAL A 37 1.00 1.72 6.99
C VAL A 37 -0.50 1.40 6.87
N ALA A 38 -1.07 1.59 5.68
CA ALA A 38 -2.48 1.32 5.46
C ALA A 38 -2.75 -0.19 5.44
N LEU A 39 -3.47 -0.70 6.46
CA LEU A 39 -3.95 -2.09 6.51
C LEU A 39 -4.99 -2.41 5.41
N THR A 40 -5.49 -1.40 4.70
CA THR A 40 -6.57 -1.51 3.71
C THR A 40 -6.10 -1.49 2.25
N SER A 41 -4.83 -1.81 1.98
CA SER A 41 -4.37 -2.04 0.60
C SER A 41 -5.18 -3.18 -0.04
N ALA A 42 -5.47 -3.10 -1.34
CA ALA A 42 -6.27 -4.13 -2.00
C ALA A 42 -5.54 -5.48 -2.02
N ILE A 43 -4.20 -5.46 -2.03
CA ILE A 43 -3.36 -6.66 -1.89
C ILE A 43 -3.53 -7.31 -0.51
N GLU A 44 -3.51 -6.52 0.56
CA GLU A 44 -3.68 -7.04 1.92
C GLU A 44 -5.11 -7.53 2.16
N MET A 45 -6.12 -6.84 1.60
CA MET A 45 -7.50 -7.31 1.60
C MET A 45 -7.65 -8.61 0.81
N ALA A 46 -7.05 -8.72 -0.38
CA ALA A 46 -7.07 -9.95 -1.17
C ALA A 46 -6.39 -11.12 -0.45
N ARG A 47 -5.27 -10.87 0.24
CA ARG A 47 -4.59 -11.87 1.08
C ARG A 47 -5.48 -12.32 2.24
N ALA A 48 -6.17 -11.38 2.89
CA ALA A 48 -7.12 -11.69 3.95
C ALA A 48 -8.31 -12.52 3.44
N THR A 49 -8.89 -12.14 2.30
CA THR A 49 -9.98 -12.89 1.66
C THR A 49 -9.54 -14.28 1.25
N PHE A 50 -8.39 -14.44 0.61
CA PHE A 50 -7.85 -15.75 0.25
C PHE A 50 -7.63 -16.64 1.49
N THR A 51 -7.07 -16.07 2.56
CA THR A 51 -6.86 -16.79 3.81
C THR A 51 -8.19 -17.21 4.43
N TYR A 52 -9.19 -16.33 4.41
CA TYR A 52 -10.54 -16.61 4.87
C TYR A 52 -11.21 -17.74 4.07
N LEU A 53 -11.10 -17.71 2.74
CA LEU A 53 -11.61 -18.78 1.85
C LEU A 53 -10.94 -20.13 2.16
N LYS A 54 -9.61 -20.12 2.36
CA LYS A 54 -8.85 -21.33 2.70
C LYS A 54 -9.24 -21.90 4.07
N LEU A 55 -9.43 -21.05 5.08
CA LEU A 55 -9.88 -21.46 6.41
C LEU A 55 -11.26 -22.14 6.38
N ASN A 56 -12.14 -21.68 5.50
CA ASN A 56 -13.49 -22.23 5.36
C ASN A 56 -13.58 -23.41 4.38
N ASN A 57 -12.45 -23.90 3.82
CA ASN A 57 -12.41 -24.93 2.77
C ASN A 57 -13.33 -24.62 1.57
N TRP A 58 -13.56 -23.34 1.28
CA TRP A 58 -14.31 -22.95 0.09
C TRP A 58 -13.45 -23.23 -1.13
N LYS A 59 -13.93 -24.10 -2.03
CA LYS A 59 -13.26 -24.36 -3.30
C LYS A 59 -13.32 -23.10 -4.16
N MET A 60 -12.16 -22.67 -4.63
CA MET A 60 -12.05 -21.76 -5.76
C MET A 60 -12.41 -22.47 -7.06
#